data_AF-Q0BRZ4-F1
#
_entry.id   AF-Q0BRZ4-F1
#
_cell.length_a   1.000
_cell.length_b   1.000
_cell.length_c   1.000
_cell.angle_alpha   90.00
_cell.angle_beta   90.00
_cell.angle_gamma   90.00
#
_symmetry.space_group_name_H-M   'P 1'
#
loop_
_entity.id
_entity.type
_entity.pdbx_description
1 polymer ?
#
loop_
_entity_poly.entity_id
_entity_poly.type
_entity_poly.pdbx_seq_one_letter_code
_entity_poly.pdbx_strand_id
1 'polypeptide(L)'
;MLVFQNIIARLHVRFLPEDVARFTVRTTPRIARFVTPIIEKLIRDDRTGETYRFAVALWQRWDVPPLNVYLGSSSLCRIDGPSTLDESGYRPAGGLVETPGLTAHLSPDEAHDLDNRIKTAIETTIRNWADETNRGHWKTLPQHQYRGAEDA
;
A
#
# COMPACT_ATOMS: atom_id res chain seq x y z
N MET A 1 15.91 -19.75 3.79
CA MET A 1 14.49 -19.70 4.12
C MET A 1 14.22 -18.38 4.81
N LEU A 2 13.79 -17.35 4.05
CA LEU A 2 13.60 -15.98 4.55
C LEU A 2 12.11 -15.78 4.85
N VAL A 3 11.80 -15.88 6.13
CA VAL A 3 10.50 -15.55 6.71
C VAL A 3 10.25 -14.05 6.50
N PHE A 4 9.09 -13.69 5.98
CA PHE A 4 8.63 -12.31 5.68
C PHE A 4 8.43 -11.42 6.94
N GLN A 5 9.21 -11.65 8.01
CA GLN A 5 9.10 -10.95 9.29
C GLN A 5 10.24 -9.95 9.59
N ASN A 6 11.06 -9.57 8.61
CA ASN A 6 12.20 -8.66 8.87
C ASN A 6 12.13 -7.27 8.21
N ILE A 7 10.93 -6.73 7.93
CA ILE A 7 10.80 -5.27 7.70
C ILE A 7 10.94 -4.49 9.04
N ILE A 8 10.85 -5.19 10.18
CA ILE A 8 11.12 -4.66 11.53
C ILE A 8 12.60 -4.86 11.94
N ALA A 9 13.53 -4.96 10.97
CA ALA A 9 14.93 -4.76 11.27
C ALA A 9 15.21 -3.26 11.44
N ARG A 10 14.88 -2.74 12.64
CA ARG A 10 15.59 -1.67 13.35
C ARG A 10 16.45 -0.77 12.45
N LEU A 11 15.82 0.16 11.74
CA LEU A 11 16.56 1.31 11.25
C LEU A 11 16.74 2.28 12.42
N HIS A 12 17.91 2.13 13.05
CA HIS A 12 18.52 3.08 13.95
C HIS A 12 18.39 4.51 13.38
N VAL A 13 17.45 5.30 13.89
CA VAL A 13 17.48 6.77 13.78
C VAL A 13 17.26 7.38 15.16
N ARG A 14 17.91 6.81 16.19
CA ARG A 14 17.87 7.40 17.54
C ARG A 14 19.09 8.27 17.86
N PHE A 15 20.02 8.45 16.92
CA PHE A 15 21.29 9.14 17.14
C PHE A 15 21.85 9.82 15.88
N LEU A 16 21.01 10.51 15.10
CA LEU A 16 21.50 11.50 14.14
C LEU A 16 21.30 12.90 14.74
N PRO A 17 22.23 13.84 14.56
CA PRO A 17 22.04 15.22 14.99
C PRO A 17 20.78 15.81 14.34
N GLU A 18 20.08 16.67 15.09
CA GLU A 18 18.89 17.45 14.69
C GLU A 18 19.20 18.53 13.61
N ASP A 19 20.09 18.22 12.66
CA ASP A 19 20.43 19.15 11.61
C ASP A 19 19.28 19.23 10.60
N VAL A 20 18.67 20.42 10.51
CA VAL A 20 17.59 20.70 9.56
C VAL A 20 18.13 20.56 8.14
N ALA A 21 17.75 19.48 7.46
CA ALA A 21 18.08 19.27 6.05
C ALA A 21 17.10 20.02 5.14
N ARG A 22 17.62 20.78 4.17
CA ARG A 22 16.80 21.41 3.13
C ARG A 22 16.55 20.43 1.98
N PHE A 23 15.30 20.01 1.82
CA PHE A 23 14.83 19.25 0.66
C PHE A 23 14.11 20.19 -0.32
N THR A 24 14.50 20.19 -1.60
CA THR A 24 13.88 21.04 -2.63
C THR A 24 13.53 20.22 -3.86
N VAL A 25 12.27 20.29 -4.28
CA VAL A 25 11.75 19.60 -5.47
C VAL A 25 11.14 20.61 -6.41
N ARG A 26 11.42 20.48 -7.71
CA ARG A 26 10.82 21.30 -8.77
C ARG A 26 9.76 20.47 -9.48
N THR A 27 8.54 21.01 -9.60
CA THR A 27 7.45 20.34 -10.30
C THR A 27 6.47 21.35 -10.87
N THR A 28 5.53 20.89 -11.70
CA THR A 28 4.45 21.73 -12.25
C THR A 28 3.39 22.02 -11.17
N PRO A 29 2.67 23.15 -11.25
CA PRO A 29 1.60 23.46 -10.30
C PRO A 29 0.53 22.35 -10.20
N ARG A 30 0.24 21.69 -11.33
CA ARG A 30 -0.69 20.56 -11.39
C ARG A 30 -0.23 19.41 -10.49
N ILE A 31 1.05 19.02 -10.57
CA ILE A 31 1.58 17.91 -9.77
C ILE A 31 1.75 18.36 -8.30
N ALA A 32 2.22 19.59 -8.07
CA ALA A 32 2.39 20.16 -6.72
C ALA A 32 1.12 20.00 -5.88
N ARG A 33 -0.05 20.31 -6.44
CA ARG A 33 -1.35 20.16 -5.76
C ARG A 33 -1.61 18.75 -5.21
N PHE A 34 -1.13 17.71 -5.89
CA PHE A 34 -1.32 16.32 -5.46
C PHE A 34 -0.21 15.84 -4.50
N VAL A 35 1.04 16.25 -4.72
CA VAL A 35 2.19 15.70 -3.98
C VAL A 35 2.48 16.45 -2.67
N THR A 36 2.20 17.76 -2.58
CA THR A 36 2.46 18.56 -1.37
C THR A 36 1.85 17.95 -0.10
N PRO A 37 0.55 17.61 -0.03
CA PRO A 37 -0.03 17.04 1.19
C PRO A 37 0.51 15.64 1.53
N ILE A 38 1.02 14.90 0.54
CA ILE A 38 1.67 13.60 0.76
C ILE A 38 3.05 13.83 1.37
N ILE A 39 3.84 14.75 0.81
CA ILE A 39 5.16 15.11 1.32
C ILE A 39 5.04 15.63 2.76
N GLU A 40 4.08 16.51 3.04
CA GLU A 40 3.81 17.03 4.38
C GLU A 40 3.54 15.91 5.39
N LYS A 41 2.78 14.87 5.00
CA LYS A 41 2.57 13.68 5.85
C LYS A 41 3.85 12.87 6.05
N LEU A 42 4.67 12.73 5.01
CA LEU A 42 5.90 11.95 5.03
C LEU A 42 7.05 12.61 5.81
N ILE A 43 7.09 13.94 5.92
CA ILE A 43 8.16 14.66 6.65
C ILE A 43 7.84 14.90 8.13
N ARG A 44 6.62 14.59 8.61
CA ARG A 44 6.29 14.73 10.03
C ARG A 44 7.25 13.92 10.88
N ASP A 45 7.85 14.56 11.86
CA ASP A 45 8.73 13.93 12.84
C ASP A 45 7.92 13.45 14.05
N ASP A 46 6.95 12.59 13.77
CA ASP A 46 6.11 11.93 14.76
C ASP A 46 5.82 10.48 14.34
N ARG A 47 5.16 9.72 15.22
CA ARG A 47 4.78 8.33 14.96
C ARG A 47 3.85 8.18 13.74
N THR A 48 3.09 9.22 13.40
CA THR A 48 2.20 9.22 12.24
C THR A 48 3.00 9.34 10.96
N GLY A 49 3.97 10.27 10.91
CA GLY A 49 4.92 10.40 9.82
C GLY A 49 5.78 9.15 9.64
N GLU A 50 6.24 8.54 10.74
CA GLU A 50 6.90 7.23 10.69
C GLU A 50 6.00 6.18 10.04
N THR A 51 4.73 6.09 10.45
CA THR A 51 3.75 5.15 9.89
C THR A 51 3.53 5.40 8.40
N TYR A 52 3.41 6.65 7.96
CA TYR A 52 3.33 6.99 6.54
C TYR A 52 4.57 6.55 5.76
N ARG A 53 5.78 6.80 6.30
CA ARG A 53 7.04 6.35 5.70
C ARG A 53 7.11 4.83 5.59
N PHE A 54 6.66 4.09 6.61
CA PHE A 54 6.55 2.63 6.57
C PHE A 54 5.54 2.15 5.51
N ALA A 55 4.38 2.78 5.41
CA ALA A 55 3.34 2.41 4.45
C ALA A 55 3.81 2.52 2.99
N VAL A 56 4.65 3.52 2.68
CA VAL A 56 5.20 3.72 1.32
C VAL A 56 6.59 3.12 1.13
N ALA A 57 7.21 2.54 2.17
CA ALA A 57 8.57 1.98 2.08
C ALA A 57 8.66 0.89 1.01
N LEU A 58 7.59 0.10 0.83
CA LEU A 58 7.52 -0.91 -0.22
C LEU A 58 7.60 -0.31 -1.62
N TRP A 59 7.11 0.91 -1.84
CA TRP A 59 7.19 1.57 -3.15
C TRP A 59 8.63 1.88 -3.57
N GLN A 60 9.55 2.04 -2.61
CA GLN A 60 10.97 2.24 -2.91
C GLN A 60 11.68 0.97 -3.39
N ARG A 61 11.04 -0.20 -3.26
CA ARG A 61 11.64 -1.48 -3.63
C ARG A 61 11.57 -1.79 -5.13
N TRP A 62 10.67 -1.14 -5.87
CA TRP A 62 10.36 -1.50 -7.25
C TRP A 62 10.48 -0.31 -8.20
N ASP A 63 11.10 -0.54 -9.35
CA ASP A 63 11.30 0.49 -10.39
C ASP A 63 9.97 0.99 -10.98
N VAL A 64 8.95 0.13 -10.97
CA VAL A 64 7.59 0.45 -11.43
C VAL A 64 6.63 0.24 -10.27
N PRO A 65 5.79 1.24 -9.94
CA PRO A 65 4.88 1.13 -8.81
C PRO A 65 3.87 0.00 -9.06
N PRO A 66 3.71 -0.93 -8.11
CA PRO A 66 2.68 -1.93 -8.22
C PRO A 66 1.32 -1.30 -8.00
N LEU A 67 0.33 -1.92 -8.62
CA LEU A 67 -1.07 -1.55 -8.53
C LEU A 67 -1.65 -2.08 -7.22
N ASN A 68 -1.31 -3.31 -6.87
CA ASN A 68 -1.66 -3.95 -5.61
C ASN A 68 -0.47 -4.78 -5.10
N VAL A 69 -0.35 -4.85 -3.78
CA VAL A 69 0.58 -5.75 -3.09
C VAL A 69 -0.21 -6.51 -2.04
N TYR A 70 -0.20 -7.83 -2.17
CA TYR A 70 -0.81 -8.76 -1.23
C TYR A 70 0.29 -9.48 -0.46
N LEU A 71 0.23 -9.39 0.85
CA LEU A 71 1.20 -10.03 1.75
C LEU A 71 0.49 -11.12 2.55
N GLY A 72 0.92 -12.36 2.36
CA GLY A 72 0.65 -13.45 3.27
C GLY A 72 1.67 -13.49 4.41
N SER A 73 1.57 -14.48 5.28
CA SER A 73 2.54 -14.69 6.36
C SER A 73 3.96 -15.03 5.86
N SER A 74 4.04 -15.66 4.68
CA SER A 74 5.29 -16.11 4.06
C SER A 74 5.29 -15.99 2.53
N SER A 75 4.25 -15.38 1.97
CA SER A 75 4.08 -15.22 0.54
C SER A 75 3.82 -13.76 0.18
N LEU A 76 4.19 -13.39 -1.03
CA LEU A 76 3.97 -12.07 -1.60
C LEU A 76 3.38 -12.24 -2.98
N CYS A 77 2.33 -11.50 -3.28
CA CYS A 77 1.83 -11.32 -4.64
C CYS A 77 1.83 -9.82 -4.95
N ARG A 78 2.48 -9.45 -6.03
CA ARG A 78 2.56 -8.07 -6.54
C ARG A 78 1.92 -8.02 -7.91
N ILE A 79 1.02 -7.08 -8.09
CA ILE A 79 0.36 -6.81 -9.36
C ILE A 79 1.00 -5.56 -9.95
N ASP A 80 1.59 -5.69 -11.14
CA ASP A 80 2.47 -4.67 -11.70
C ASP A 80 1.72 -3.64 -12.54
N GLY A 81 2.04 -2.37 -12.33
CA GLY A 81 1.56 -1.26 -13.14
C GLY A 81 2.53 -0.91 -14.28
N PRO A 82 2.27 0.18 -15.02
CA PRO A 82 1.00 0.91 -15.06
C PRO A 82 -0.09 0.05 -15.70
N SER A 83 -1.35 0.31 -15.34
CA SER A 83 -2.46 -0.39 -15.96
C SER A 83 -2.84 0.19 -17.31
N THR A 84 -3.28 -0.67 -18.21
CA THR A 84 -4.00 -0.26 -19.41
C THR A 84 -5.50 -0.41 -19.21
N LEU A 85 -6.28 0.55 -19.67
CA LEU A 85 -7.73 0.42 -19.76
C LEU A 85 -8.06 -0.29 -21.08
N ASP A 86 -8.75 -1.43 -21.01
CA ASP A 86 -9.31 -2.12 -22.17
C ASP A 86 -10.85 -2.17 -22.08
N GLU A 87 -11.50 -2.77 -23.09
CA GLU A 87 -12.97 -2.91 -23.12
C GLU A 87 -13.52 -3.73 -21.94
N SER A 88 -12.69 -4.58 -21.32
CA SER A 88 -13.02 -5.39 -20.15
C SER A 88 -12.69 -4.71 -18.81
N GLY A 89 -12.09 -3.53 -18.84
CA GLY A 89 -11.73 -2.74 -17.68
C GLY A 89 -10.23 -2.62 -17.47
N TYR A 90 -9.80 -2.77 -16.23
CA TYR A 90 -8.44 -2.48 -15.80
C TYR A 90 -7.52 -3.69 -15.97
N ARG A 91 -6.48 -3.59 -16.81
CA ARG A 91 -5.47 -4.63 -17.00
C ARG A 91 -4.15 -4.26 -16.34
N PRO A 92 -3.58 -5.11 -15.48
CA PRO A 92 -2.22 -4.95 -15.00
C PRO A 92 -1.19 -5.24 -16.09
N ALA A 93 0.01 -4.70 -15.96
CA ALA A 93 1.13 -4.97 -16.86
C ALA A 93 1.72 -6.39 -16.69
N GLY A 94 1.36 -7.06 -15.60
CA GLY A 94 1.83 -8.38 -15.21
C GLY A 94 1.81 -8.52 -13.70
N GLY A 95 2.63 -9.42 -13.17
CA GLY A 95 2.80 -9.55 -11.73
C GLY A 95 3.94 -10.47 -11.33
N LEU A 96 4.12 -10.60 -10.03
CA LEU A 96 5.11 -11.47 -9.40
C LEU A 96 4.48 -12.15 -8.20
N VAL A 97 4.62 -13.47 -8.12
CA VAL A 97 4.29 -14.26 -6.93
C VAL A 97 5.57 -14.86 -6.37
N GLU A 98 5.78 -14.65 -5.07
CA GLU A 98 6.85 -15.25 -4.28
C GLU A 98 6.23 -16.05 -3.14
N THR A 99 6.60 -17.31 -3.02
CA THR A 99 6.21 -18.22 -1.93
C THR A 99 7.39 -19.15 -1.63
N PRO A 100 7.47 -19.82 -0.47
CA PRO A 100 8.57 -20.74 -0.19
C PRO A 100 8.67 -21.82 -1.28
N GLY A 101 9.75 -21.76 -2.06
CA GLY A 101 10.03 -22.70 -3.14
C GLY A 101 9.51 -22.31 -4.53
N LEU A 102 8.85 -21.16 -4.69
CA LEU A 102 8.39 -20.70 -6.00
C LEU A 102 8.47 -19.17 -6.12
N THR A 103 9.10 -18.73 -7.20
CA THR A 103 9.04 -17.36 -7.71
C THR A 103 8.53 -17.44 -9.14
N ALA A 104 7.39 -16.81 -9.42
CA ALA A 104 6.75 -16.86 -10.72
C ALA A 104 6.38 -15.44 -11.18
N HIS A 105 6.80 -15.10 -12.40
CA HIS A 105 6.28 -13.94 -13.10
C HIS A 105 4.94 -14.29 -13.74
N LEU A 106 3.99 -13.36 -13.66
CA LEU A 106 2.67 -13.51 -14.23
C LEU A 106 2.56 -12.67 -15.49
N SER A 107 1.97 -13.25 -16.53
CA SER A 107 1.45 -12.49 -17.66
C SER A 107 0.33 -11.52 -17.22
N PRO A 108 -0.01 -10.49 -18.02
CA PRO A 108 -1.12 -9.59 -17.74
C PRO A 108 -2.44 -10.30 -17.39
N ASP A 109 -2.78 -11.36 -18.12
CA ASP A 109 -4.00 -12.15 -17.89
C ASP A 109 -3.94 -12.90 -16.56
N GLU A 110 -2.86 -13.61 -16.30
CA GLU A 110 -2.67 -14.35 -15.03
C GLU A 110 -2.67 -13.40 -13.83
N ALA A 111 -2.07 -12.22 -13.96
CA ALA A 111 -2.05 -11.23 -12.89
C ALA A 111 -3.46 -10.63 -12.66
N HIS A 112 -4.22 -10.37 -13.72
CA HIS A 112 -5.60 -9.90 -13.60
C HIS A 112 -6.49 -10.94 -12.90
N ASP A 113 -6.41 -12.20 -13.33
CA ASP A 113 -7.19 -13.29 -12.75
C ASP A 113 -6.81 -13.53 -11.28
N LEU A 114 -5.52 -13.49 -10.96
CA LEU A 114 -5.06 -13.66 -9.58
C LEU A 114 -5.47 -12.47 -8.69
N ASP A 115 -5.35 -11.23 -9.18
CA ASP A 115 -5.79 -10.02 -8.48
C ASP A 115 -7.28 -10.11 -8.11
N ASN A 116 -8.13 -10.50 -9.06
CA ASN A 116 -9.56 -10.71 -8.83
C ASN A 116 -9.82 -11.82 -7.80
N ARG A 117 -9.15 -12.97 -7.91
CA ARG A 117 -9.30 -14.08 -6.96
C ARG A 117 -8.91 -13.68 -5.55
N ILE A 118 -7.82 -12.93 -5.38
CA ILE A 118 -7.39 -12.45 -4.07
C ILE A 118 -8.39 -11.43 -3.52
N LYS A 119 -8.86 -10.46 -4.32
CA LYS A 119 -9.88 -9.50 -3.91
C LYS A 119 -11.16 -10.18 -3.46
N THR A 120 -11.64 -11.18 -4.20
CA THR A 120 -12.81 -11.98 -3.81
C THR A 120 -12.56 -12.71 -2.49
N ALA A 121 -11.38 -13.32 -2.30
CA ALA A 121 -11.05 -13.99 -1.05
C ALA A 121 -11.05 -13.02 0.15
N ILE A 122 -10.43 -11.84 0.00
CA ILE A 122 -10.43 -10.77 1.00
C ILE A 122 -11.87 -10.35 1.34
N GLU A 123 -12.68 -10.08 0.32
CA GLU A 123 -14.08 -9.67 0.50
C GLU A 123 -14.89 -10.74 1.22
N THR A 124 -14.74 -12.02 0.84
CA THR A 124 -15.39 -13.13 1.53
C THR A 124 -14.95 -13.22 2.99
N THR A 125 -13.66 -13.08 3.29
CA THR A 125 -13.16 -13.08 4.68
C THR A 125 -13.73 -11.92 5.49
N ILE A 126 -13.77 -10.71 4.92
CA ILE A 126 -14.34 -9.54 5.59
C ILE A 126 -15.84 -9.72 5.86
N ARG A 127 -16.60 -10.23 4.87
CA ARG A 127 -18.05 -10.49 5.03
C ARG A 127 -18.32 -11.55 6.08
N ASN A 128 -17.59 -12.66 6.05
CA ASN A 128 -17.74 -13.72 7.05
C ASN A 128 -17.46 -13.19 8.46
N TRP A 129 -16.37 -12.43 8.64
CA TRP A 129 -16.05 -11.78 9.91
C TRP A 129 -17.16 -10.80 10.33
N ALA A 130 -17.69 -10.01 9.39
CA ALA A 130 -18.77 -9.08 9.66
C ALA A 130 -20.05 -9.80 10.08
N ASP A 131 -20.42 -10.91 9.43
CA ASP A 131 -21.62 -11.70 9.75
C ASP A 131 -21.50 -12.43 11.10
N GLU A 132 -20.31 -12.92 11.44
CA GLU A 132 -20.01 -13.49 12.76
C GLU A 132 -20.10 -12.40 13.85
N THR A 133 -19.53 -11.23 13.58
CA THR A 133 -19.46 -10.12 14.53
C THR A 133 -20.79 -9.37 14.66
N ASN A 134 -21.61 -9.30 13.61
CA ASN A 134 -22.93 -8.65 13.64
C ASN A 134 -23.94 -9.45 14.48
N ARG A 135 -23.70 -10.74 14.71
CA ARG A 135 -24.42 -11.51 15.75
C ARG A 135 -24.04 -11.10 17.18
N GLY A 136 -23.01 -10.27 17.33
CA GLY A 136 -22.48 -9.74 18.58
C GLY A 136 -22.28 -8.22 18.54
N HIS A 137 -23.37 -7.44 18.42
CA HIS A 137 -23.48 -6.12 19.03
C HIS A 137 -22.41 -5.06 18.63
N TRP A 138 -22.51 -4.43 17.45
CA TRP A 138 -21.75 -3.21 17.17
C TRP A 138 -22.67 -2.01 16.83
N LYS A 139 -22.33 -0.85 17.40
CA LYS A 139 -22.87 0.46 17.00
C LYS A 139 -22.20 0.86 15.70
N THR A 140 -22.99 1.07 14.66
CA THR A 140 -22.57 1.71 13.41
C THR A 140 -21.89 3.04 13.72
N LEU A 141 -20.60 3.15 13.43
CA LEU A 141 -19.92 4.45 13.42
C LEU A 141 -20.36 5.21 12.17
N PRO A 142 -20.78 6.48 12.28
CA PRO A 142 -21.15 7.28 11.12
C PRO A 142 -19.94 7.42 10.19
N GLN A 143 -20.16 7.18 8.89
CA GLN A 143 -19.16 7.05 7.82
C GLN A 143 -18.28 8.29 7.57
N HIS A 144 -18.38 9.38 8.35
CA HIS A 144 -17.70 10.65 8.08
C HIS A 144 -16.97 11.20 9.32
N GLN A 145 -15.75 10.70 9.56
CA GLN A 145 -14.75 11.42 10.36
C GLN A 145 -13.36 11.44 9.67
N TYR A 146 -13.37 11.37 8.32
CA TYR A 146 -12.20 11.60 7.46
C TYR A 146 -12.38 12.82 6.53
N ARG A 147 -13.27 13.76 6.87
CA ARG A 147 -13.26 15.09 6.26
C ARG A 147 -12.34 15.97 7.10
N GLY A 148 -11.07 16.01 6.70
CA GLY A 148 -10.13 16.98 7.27
C GLY A 148 -10.64 18.39 7.02
N ALA A 149 -10.63 19.21 8.07
CA ALA A 149 -10.51 20.66 8.09
C ALA A 149 -10.65 21.35 6.72
N GLU A 150 -11.89 21.63 6.32
CA GLU A 150 -12.22 22.81 5.53
C GLU A 150 -12.86 23.77 6.52
N ASP A 151 -12.04 24.64 7.13
CA ASP A 151 -12.39 25.93 7.73
C ASP A 151 -11.13 26.49 8.42
N ALA A 152 -10.27 27.13 7.64
CA ALA A 152 -9.34 28.19 8.04
C ALA A 152 -8.83 28.92 6.79
#